data_AF-A0A0A2KJ30-F1
#
_entry.id   AF-A0A0A2KJ30-F1
#
_cell.length_a   1.000
_cell.length_b   1.000
_cell.length_c   1.000
_cell.angle_alpha   90.00
_cell.angle_beta   90.00
_cell.angle_gamma   90.00
#
_symmetry.space_group_name_H-M   'P 1'
#
loop_
_entity.id
_entity.type
_entity.pdbx_description
1 polymer ?
#
loop_
_entity_poly.entity_id
_entity_poly.type
_entity_poly.pdbx_seq_one_letter_code
_entity_poly.pdbx_strand_id
1 'polypeptide(L)'
;MDTLQKRLTRIFAFPFSRALAPPSPPSPAHANFLELCAGGHTVDTPEDCTAYLVHANRLSDGKWNDAWNELLHPDYTLPNSTDDFDIIIQLCSEVAQVLLDHGVLSMARIIQKLEAKKVLRPVVNVECHSNAQGLAFSLIGWLLLLYVPAKKARPNEMQAAEQRIRSGLRYKVSPELVNRPLDELLRSFGDILPRREEQRDSAVASMDVEEARVKLDVTHLNAAALKTMANIQIRWVDTLGEHLEFNPSDEKGPSVGVFKVLNKFYEDDEKPTDNFSVAKMINEVMLSYTLLFKADRKARKLYQTSERTRASLIKPNNDRKPYIDPVLDELCGNHISSSFFRFGEPVREYYDSVTDFPIFKNRLRRIQDYMQGIQPNRFVSLWRDQRDLRLWYTIWMVIIFGVISIVLGLIAMFLTAIQVDYAKKAYELQVSQGG
;
A
#
# COMPACT_ATOMS: atom_id res chain seq x y z
N MET A 1 38.18 4.17 6.84
CA MET A 1 36.91 4.93 6.71
C MET A 1 36.40 4.97 5.26
N ASP A 2 37.27 5.05 4.24
CA ASP A 2 36.87 5.05 2.82
C ASP A 2 36.22 3.77 2.26
N THR A 3 36.37 2.62 2.92
CA THR A 3 35.86 1.32 2.42
C THR A 3 34.42 1.02 2.82
N LEU A 4 33.89 1.65 3.88
CA LEU A 4 32.48 1.56 4.29
C LEU A 4 31.60 2.55 3.50
N GLN A 5 32.13 3.75 3.23
CA GLN A 5 31.49 4.74 2.38
C GLN A 5 31.38 4.26 0.92
N LYS A 6 32.38 3.51 0.41
CA LYS A 6 32.33 2.80 -0.89
C LYS A 6 31.39 1.59 -0.94
N ARG A 7 31.06 0.97 0.21
CA ARG A 7 30.08 -0.14 0.27
C ARG A 7 28.64 0.37 0.41
N LEU A 8 28.43 1.49 1.08
CA LEU A 8 27.12 2.17 1.16
C LEU A 8 26.76 2.88 -0.16
N THR A 9 27.72 3.42 -0.91
CA THR A 9 27.49 3.99 -2.26
C THR A 9 27.05 2.95 -3.31
N ARG A 10 27.29 1.65 -3.10
CA ARG A 10 26.79 0.57 -3.98
C ARG A 10 25.40 0.03 -3.62
N ILE A 11 24.82 0.49 -2.50
CA ILE A 11 23.46 0.14 -2.07
C ILE A 11 22.44 1.19 -2.57
N PHE A 12 22.90 2.39 -2.95
CA PHE A 12 22.02 3.53 -3.28
C PHE A 12 22.22 4.14 -4.68
N ALA A 13 22.93 3.48 -5.59
CA ALA A 13 22.88 3.84 -7.01
C ALA A 13 21.71 3.11 -7.68
N PHE A 14 20.61 3.81 -7.93
CA PHE A 14 19.44 3.29 -8.65
C PHE A 14 19.62 3.58 -10.15
N PRO A 15 19.86 2.57 -11.01
CA PRO A 15 20.03 2.79 -12.44
C PRO A 15 18.75 2.36 -13.16
N PHE A 16 17.85 3.29 -13.46
CA PHE A 16 16.68 2.98 -14.29
C PHE A 16 16.60 3.91 -15.49
N SER A 17 16.68 3.33 -16.68
CA SER A 17 16.61 4.05 -17.95
C SER A 17 15.41 3.57 -18.76
N ARG A 18 14.68 4.56 -19.28
CA ARG A 18 13.61 4.54 -20.30
C ARG A 18 12.29 3.90 -19.88
N ALA A 19 11.30 4.74 -19.56
CA ALA A 19 10.38 5.30 -20.56
C ALA A 19 9.04 5.72 -19.92
N LEU A 20 8.83 7.03 -19.72
CA LEU A 20 7.71 7.80 -20.27
C LEU A 20 7.99 9.26 -19.88
N ALA A 21 8.22 10.12 -20.87
CA ALA A 21 8.51 11.52 -20.62
C ALA A 21 7.39 12.14 -19.74
N PRO A 22 7.74 12.80 -18.62
CA PRO A 22 6.77 13.47 -17.79
C PRO A 22 6.04 14.56 -18.60
N PRO A 23 4.78 14.91 -18.23
CA PRO A 23 4.01 15.92 -18.97
C PRO A 23 4.67 17.32 -18.99
N SER A 24 5.64 17.58 -18.11
CA SER A 24 6.51 18.76 -18.12
C SER A 24 7.80 18.49 -17.31
N PRO A 25 8.92 19.15 -17.64
CA PRO A 25 10.12 19.10 -16.79
C PRO A 25 9.82 19.72 -15.41
N PRO A 26 10.38 19.19 -14.31
CA PRO A 26 10.16 19.73 -12.97
C PRO A 26 10.66 21.18 -12.88
N SER A 27 9.89 22.04 -12.20
CA SER A 27 10.33 23.41 -11.89
C SER A 27 11.58 23.36 -10.99
N PRO A 28 12.39 24.43 -10.93
CA PRO A 28 13.54 24.48 -10.01
C PRO A 28 13.17 24.21 -8.54
N ALA A 29 11.97 24.63 -8.13
CA ALA A 29 11.43 24.35 -6.79
C ALA A 29 11.18 22.85 -6.58
N HIS A 30 10.60 22.17 -7.58
CA HIS A 30 10.42 20.72 -7.54
C HIS A 30 11.75 19.97 -7.43
N ALA A 31 12.76 20.35 -8.23
CA ALA A 31 14.08 19.71 -8.18
C ALA A 31 14.75 19.85 -6.80
N ASN A 32 14.74 21.05 -6.23
CA ASN A 32 15.32 21.33 -4.91
C ASN A 32 14.60 20.53 -3.80
N PHE A 33 13.26 20.50 -3.84
CA PHE A 33 12.46 19.71 -2.89
C PHE A 33 12.83 18.22 -2.93
N LEU A 34 12.98 17.66 -4.15
CA LEU A 34 13.31 16.25 -4.32
C LEU A 34 14.73 15.92 -3.85
N GLU A 35 15.70 16.78 -4.14
CA GLU A 35 17.08 16.63 -3.67
C GLU A 35 17.15 16.66 -2.14
N LEU A 36 16.39 17.57 -1.51
CA LEU A 36 16.27 17.67 -0.07
C LEU A 36 15.67 16.39 0.54
N CYS A 37 14.58 15.88 -0.04
CA CYS A 37 13.96 14.62 0.40
C CYS A 37 14.86 13.40 0.13
N ALA A 38 15.72 13.46 -0.89
CA ALA A 38 16.72 12.44 -1.20
C ALA A 38 17.97 12.50 -0.31
N GLY A 39 18.10 13.53 0.55
CA GLY A 39 19.24 13.70 1.45
C GLY A 39 20.52 14.15 0.73
N GLY A 40 20.40 14.94 -0.33
CA GLY A 40 21.54 15.47 -1.10
C GLY A 40 22.15 14.48 -2.10
N HIS A 41 21.46 13.38 -2.39
CA HIS A 41 21.81 12.50 -3.50
C HIS A 41 21.17 13.03 -4.79
N THR A 42 21.95 13.12 -5.88
CA THR A 42 21.43 13.46 -7.20
C THR A 42 20.38 12.43 -7.59
N VAL A 43 19.15 12.89 -7.83
CA VAL A 43 18.08 12.04 -8.35
C VAL A 43 18.43 11.69 -9.79
N ASP A 44 18.97 10.50 -10.00
CA ASP A 44 19.45 10.05 -11.31
C ASP A 44 18.33 9.89 -12.36
N THR A 45 17.05 9.87 -11.94
CA THR A 45 15.87 9.70 -12.81
C THR A 45 14.76 10.73 -12.50
N PRO A 46 14.49 11.70 -13.41
CA PRO A 46 13.38 12.65 -13.26
C PRO A 46 11.98 12.00 -13.20
N GLU A 47 11.84 10.78 -13.72
CA GLU A 47 10.56 10.08 -13.91
C GLU A 47 9.94 9.58 -12.59
N ASP A 48 10.74 9.06 -11.64
CA ASP A 48 10.23 8.46 -10.38
C ASP A 48 9.74 9.52 -9.39
N CYS A 49 10.44 10.65 -9.35
CA CYS A 49 10.04 11.79 -8.54
C CYS A 49 8.79 12.50 -9.09
N THR A 50 8.50 12.30 -10.38
CA THR A 50 7.26 12.80 -10.99
C THR A 50 6.04 12.12 -10.37
N ALA A 51 6.10 10.83 -10.01
CA ALA A 51 4.96 10.13 -9.41
C ALA A 51 4.56 10.71 -8.05
N TYR A 52 5.54 10.99 -7.18
CA TYR A 52 5.29 11.70 -5.92
C TYR A 52 4.71 13.09 -6.16
N LEU A 53 5.33 13.89 -7.04
CA LEU A 53 4.86 15.26 -7.31
C LEU A 53 3.46 15.28 -7.93
N VAL A 54 3.16 14.36 -8.84
CA VAL A 54 1.81 14.19 -9.41
C VAL A 54 0.80 13.80 -8.34
N HIS A 55 1.18 12.91 -7.42
CA HIS A 55 0.34 12.53 -6.29
C HIS A 55 0.11 13.68 -5.31
N ALA A 56 1.17 14.38 -4.92
CA ALA A 56 1.14 15.55 -4.05
C ALA A 56 0.26 16.65 -4.66
N ASN A 57 0.42 16.94 -5.95
CA ASN A 57 -0.40 17.89 -6.68
C ASN A 57 -1.89 17.51 -6.62
N ARG A 58 -2.20 16.25 -6.89
CA ARG A 58 -3.58 15.74 -6.75
C ARG A 58 -4.14 15.91 -5.33
N LEU A 59 -3.30 15.77 -4.30
CA LEU A 59 -3.72 15.90 -2.90
C LEU A 59 -3.86 17.35 -2.43
N SER A 60 -3.13 18.28 -3.04
CA SER A 60 -3.20 19.71 -2.76
C SER A 60 -4.18 20.48 -3.66
N ASP A 61 -4.56 19.92 -4.81
CA ASP A 61 -5.42 20.56 -5.81
C ASP A 61 -6.74 21.09 -5.20
N GLY A 62 -6.95 22.40 -5.35
CA GLY A 62 -8.10 23.13 -4.81
C GLY A 62 -8.20 23.13 -3.28
N LYS A 63 -7.09 22.93 -2.57
CA LYS A 63 -7.02 22.99 -1.10
C LYS A 63 -6.17 24.14 -0.56
N TRP A 64 -5.48 24.86 -1.44
CA TRP A 64 -4.82 26.11 -1.05
C TRP A 64 -5.87 27.12 -0.57
N ASN A 65 -5.57 27.83 0.50
CA ASN A 65 -6.44 28.87 1.05
C ASN A 65 -5.79 30.23 0.75
N ASP A 66 -6.49 31.10 0.03
CA ASP A 66 -5.99 32.42 -0.34
C ASP A 66 -5.57 33.26 0.89
N ALA A 67 -6.20 33.04 2.05
CA ALA A 67 -5.82 33.68 3.31
C ALA A 67 -4.39 33.32 3.77
N TRP A 68 -3.81 32.22 3.28
CA TRP A 68 -2.41 31.87 3.55
C TRP A 68 -1.42 32.75 2.80
N ASN A 69 -1.82 33.35 1.68
CA ASN A 69 -0.97 34.32 0.97
C ASN A 69 -0.67 35.55 1.86
N GLU A 70 -1.60 35.93 2.73
CA GLU A 70 -1.42 37.04 3.67
C GLU A 70 -0.44 36.72 4.81
N LEU A 71 -0.19 35.44 5.08
CA LEU A 71 0.76 34.98 6.10
C LEU A 71 2.21 35.02 5.61
N LEU A 72 2.44 35.04 4.29
CA LEU A 72 3.78 35.02 3.72
C LEU A 72 4.48 36.36 3.94
N HIS A 73 5.76 36.30 4.34
CA HIS A 73 6.55 37.50 4.53
C HIS A 73 6.73 38.22 3.18
N PRO A 74 6.60 39.57 3.10
CA PRO A 74 6.72 40.30 1.83
C PRO A 74 8.08 40.12 1.15
N ASP A 75 9.13 39.92 1.95
CA ASP A 75 10.49 39.66 1.45
C ASP A 75 10.74 38.19 1.05
N TYR A 76 9.78 37.29 1.26
CA TYR A 76 9.94 35.89 0.90
C TYR A 76 9.80 35.72 -0.62
N THR A 77 10.87 35.26 -1.26
CA THR A 77 10.88 35.04 -2.71
C THR A 77 10.07 33.80 -3.05
N LEU A 78 8.83 34.02 -3.47
CA LEU A 78 8.04 32.97 -4.11
C LEU A 78 8.62 32.61 -5.48
N PRO A 79 8.38 31.37 -5.97
CA PRO A 79 8.68 31.03 -7.35
C PRO A 79 8.03 32.05 -8.30
N ASN A 80 8.64 32.35 -9.43
CA ASN A 80 8.03 33.20 -10.48
C ASN A 80 6.75 32.59 -11.10
N SER A 81 6.33 31.42 -10.63
CA SER A 81 5.13 30.70 -11.04
C SER A 81 3.94 31.17 -10.21
N THR A 82 2.80 31.41 -10.88
CA THR A 82 1.51 31.69 -10.24
C THR A 82 0.76 30.41 -9.85
N ASP A 83 1.38 29.24 -9.97
CA ASP A 83 0.76 27.97 -9.59
C ASP A 83 0.87 27.76 -8.08
N ASP A 84 -0.29 27.60 -7.42
CA ASP A 84 -0.39 27.28 -5.99
C ASP A 84 0.45 26.03 -5.64
N PHE A 85 0.59 25.07 -6.56
CA PHE A 85 1.37 23.86 -6.30
C PHE A 85 2.87 24.14 -6.15
N ASP A 86 3.45 25.03 -6.96
CA ASP A 86 4.86 25.41 -6.85
C ASP A 86 5.13 26.10 -5.49
N ILE A 87 4.18 26.93 -5.03
CA ILE A 87 4.22 27.58 -3.71
C ILE A 87 4.21 26.52 -2.60
N ILE A 88 3.29 25.55 -2.69
CA ILE A 88 3.17 24.46 -1.71
C ILE A 88 4.46 23.65 -1.64
N ILE A 89 5.05 23.26 -2.78
CA ILE A 89 6.29 22.47 -2.79
C ILE A 89 7.47 23.26 -2.21
N GLN A 90 7.57 24.55 -2.53
CA GLN A 90 8.60 25.41 -1.95
C GLN A 90 8.45 25.52 -0.42
N LEU A 91 7.23 25.73 0.09
CA LEU A 91 6.98 25.79 1.53
C LEU A 91 7.19 24.43 2.23
N CYS A 92 6.82 23.33 1.58
CA CYS A 92 7.14 21.98 2.05
C CYS A 92 8.66 21.77 2.15
N SER A 93 9.45 22.35 1.24
CA SER A 93 10.93 22.32 1.32
C SER A 93 11.43 23.03 2.57
N GLU A 94 10.89 24.21 2.90
CA GLU A 94 11.27 24.95 4.11
C GLU A 94 10.92 24.18 5.38
N VAL A 95 9.73 23.59 5.45
CA VAL A 95 9.30 22.75 6.57
C VAL A 95 10.20 21.52 6.69
N ALA A 96 10.51 20.86 5.57
CA ALA A 96 11.40 19.70 5.54
C ALA A 96 12.80 20.06 6.05
N GLN A 97 13.37 21.20 5.66
CA GLN A 97 14.65 21.68 6.20
C GLN A 97 14.58 21.89 7.71
N VAL A 98 13.54 22.57 8.21
CA VAL A 98 13.37 22.81 9.65
C VAL A 98 13.34 21.49 10.44
N LEU A 99 12.59 20.50 9.95
CA LEU A 99 12.52 19.17 10.55
C LEU A 99 13.85 18.41 10.47
N LEU A 100 14.57 18.53 9.35
CA LEU A 100 15.88 17.92 9.18
C LEU A 100 16.93 18.53 10.11
N ASP A 101 16.91 19.85 10.31
CA ASP A 101 17.91 20.55 11.12
C ASP A 101 17.68 20.34 12.63
N HIS A 102 16.43 20.25 13.06
CA HIS A 102 16.08 20.33 14.49
C HIS A 102 15.41 19.07 15.07
N GLY A 103 15.01 18.11 14.23
CA GLY A 103 14.36 16.87 14.69
C GLY A 103 12.91 17.07 15.14
N VAL A 104 12.50 16.36 16.21
CA VAL A 104 11.13 16.40 16.75
C VAL A 104 10.84 17.78 17.34
N LEU A 105 10.05 18.58 16.62
CA LEU A 105 9.59 19.89 17.06
C LEU A 105 8.07 19.90 17.23
N SER A 106 7.57 20.75 18.12
CA SER A 106 6.14 21.06 18.12
C SER A 106 5.77 21.94 16.93
N MET A 107 4.50 21.91 16.54
CA MET A 107 4.02 22.71 15.41
C MET A 107 4.18 24.22 15.65
N ALA A 108 3.98 24.66 16.90
CA ALA A 108 4.28 26.04 17.30
C ALA A 108 5.75 26.42 17.07
N ARG A 109 6.70 25.51 17.38
CA ARG A 109 8.13 25.75 17.14
C ARG A 109 8.49 25.77 15.66
N ILE A 110 7.83 24.94 14.84
CA ILE A 110 8.00 24.99 13.38
C ILE A 110 7.59 26.35 12.84
N ILE A 111 6.43 26.88 13.25
CA ILE A 111 5.97 28.22 12.85
C ILE A 111 6.97 29.28 13.28
N GLN A 112 7.42 29.28 14.54
CA GLN A 112 8.42 30.24 15.04
C GLN A 112 9.74 30.19 14.23
N LYS A 113 10.17 29.00 13.80
CA LYS A 113 11.37 28.84 12.97
C LYS A 113 11.16 29.37 11.56
N LEU A 114 9.97 29.20 10.98
CA LEU A 114 9.60 29.77 9.69
C LEU A 114 9.50 31.31 9.76
N GLU A 115 8.99 31.86 10.86
CA GLU A 115 9.01 33.31 11.12
C GLU A 115 10.45 33.84 11.24
N ALA A 116 11.32 33.14 11.97
CA ALA A 116 12.73 33.52 12.12
C ALA A 116 13.49 33.49 10.78
N LYS A 117 13.13 32.57 9.88
CA LYS A 117 13.64 32.50 8.50
C LYS A 117 13.01 33.55 7.57
N LYS A 118 12.08 34.38 8.05
CA LYS A 118 11.29 35.32 7.24
C LYS A 118 10.50 34.63 6.11
N VAL A 119 10.06 33.40 6.33
CA VAL A 119 9.11 32.71 5.42
C VAL A 119 7.69 33.17 5.74
N LEU A 120 7.35 33.18 7.03
CA LEU A 120 6.07 33.66 7.54
C LEU A 120 6.22 35.02 8.22
N ARG A 121 5.15 35.82 8.18
CA ARG A 121 5.04 37.05 8.99
C ARG A 121 4.91 36.67 10.47
N PRO A 122 5.44 37.48 11.39
CA PRO A 122 5.19 37.31 12.81
C PRO A 122 3.69 37.35 13.08
N VAL A 123 3.18 36.33 13.76
CA VAL A 123 1.76 36.27 14.11
C VAL A 123 1.41 37.37 15.13
N VAL A 124 0.61 38.35 14.72
CA VAL A 124 0.18 39.48 15.57
C VAL A 124 -1.21 39.25 16.18
N ASN A 125 -2.09 38.50 15.49
CA ASN A 125 -3.50 38.31 15.85
C ASN A 125 -3.86 36.82 16.04
N VAL A 126 -4.91 36.55 16.83
CA VAL A 126 -5.40 35.18 17.12
C VAL A 126 -5.82 34.44 15.83
N GLU A 127 -6.47 35.13 14.89
CA GLU A 127 -6.85 34.54 13.58
C GLU A 127 -5.64 34.20 12.72
N CYS A 128 -4.60 35.05 12.75
CA CYS A 128 -3.33 34.80 12.07
C CYS A 128 -2.62 33.56 12.66
N HIS A 129 -2.71 33.37 13.98
CA HIS A 129 -2.17 32.19 14.66
C HIS A 129 -2.85 30.91 14.20
N SER A 130 -4.17 30.96 14.11
CA SER A 130 -5.00 29.85 13.65
C SER A 130 -4.70 29.44 12.20
N ASN A 131 -4.58 30.43 11.31
CA ASN A 131 -4.29 30.19 9.91
C ASN A 131 -2.86 29.65 9.72
N ALA A 132 -1.88 30.14 10.50
CA ALA A 132 -0.50 29.64 10.49
C ALA A 132 -0.42 28.19 10.97
N GLN A 133 -1.19 27.81 12.00
CA GLN A 133 -1.32 26.42 12.44
C GLN A 133 -1.94 25.54 11.36
N GLY A 134 -3.02 26.00 10.71
CA GLY A 134 -3.67 25.27 9.61
C GLY A 134 -2.75 25.08 8.39
N LEU A 135 -1.94 26.09 8.06
CA LEU A 135 -0.94 26.02 7.00
C LEU A 135 0.16 25.02 7.35
N ALA A 136 0.78 25.14 8.54
CA ALA A 136 1.82 24.21 8.99
C ALA A 136 1.31 22.76 9.03
N PHE A 137 0.09 22.55 9.53
CA PHE A 137 -0.57 21.25 9.53
C PHE A 137 -0.79 20.71 8.10
N SER A 138 -1.19 21.54 7.16
CA SER A 138 -1.42 21.10 5.78
C SER A 138 -0.11 20.75 5.07
N LEU A 139 0.92 21.58 5.23
CA LEU A 139 2.26 21.34 4.67
C LEU A 139 2.88 20.05 5.23
N ILE A 140 2.78 19.80 6.53
CA ILE A 140 3.28 18.55 7.14
C ILE A 140 2.51 17.33 6.60
N GLY A 141 1.19 17.45 6.43
CA GLY A 141 0.36 16.37 5.87
C GLY A 141 0.78 16.03 4.44
N TRP A 142 0.96 17.04 3.58
CA TRP A 142 1.41 16.83 2.20
C TRP A 142 2.87 16.36 2.10
N LEU A 143 3.73 16.81 3.01
CA LEU A 143 5.14 16.40 3.06
C LEU A 143 5.31 14.95 3.51
N LEU A 144 4.60 14.54 4.56
CA LEU A 144 4.78 13.23 5.20
C LEU A 144 3.84 12.15 4.62
N LEU A 145 2.70 12.56 4.04
CA LEU A 145 1.63 11.68 3.54
C LEU A 145 1.13 10.67 4.59
N LEU A 146 1.27 11.01 5.86
CA LEU A 146 0.73 10.25 7.00
C LEU A 146 -0.77 10.47 7.17
N TYR A 147 -1.24 11.65 6.82
CA TYR A 147 -2.65 12.02 6.75
C TYR A 147 -2.85 12.97 5.57
N VAL A 148 -4.09 13.08 5.09
CA VAL A 148 -4.46 14.05 4.07
C VAL A 148 -5.18 15.22 4.76
N PRO A 149 -4.77 16.49 4.58
CA PRO A 149 -5.47 17.62 5.17
C PRO A 149 -6.86 17.82 4.55
N ALA A 150 -7.83 18.25 5.36
CA ALA A 150 -9.21 18.49 4.95
C ALA A 150 -9.35 19.70 4.02
N LYS A 151 -10.30 19.66 3.07
CA LYS A 151 -10.54 20.74 2.09
C LYS A 151 -11.05 22.05 2.70
N LYS A 152 -11.67 21.99 3.87
CA LYS A 152 -12.28 23.14 4.55
C LYS A 152 -12.04 23.02 6.06
N ALA A 153 -10.77 23.13 6.45
CA ALA A 153 -10.47 23.33 7.87
C ALA A 153 -11.12 24.65 8.31
N ARG A 154 -11.97 24.62 9.34
CA ARG A 154 -12.46 25.85 9.95
C ARG A 154 -11.29 26.54 10.67
N PRO A 155 -11.29 27.87 10.79
CA PRO A 155 -10.39 28.56 11.69
C PRO A 155 -10.50 27.90 13.08
N ASN A 156 -9.36 27.49 13.65
CA ASN A 156 -9.17 26.81 14.95
C ASN A 156 -9.43 25.29 14.98
N GLU A 157 -9.61 24.63 13.83
CA GLU A 157 -9.72 23.17 13.77
C GLU A 157 -8.65 22.57 12.86
N MET A 158 -7.72 21.80 13.43
CA MET A 158 -6.84 20.91 12.66
C MET A 158 -7.62 19.64 12.31
N GLN A 159 -8.02 19.54 11.04
CA GLN A 159 -8.79 18.40 10.55
C GLN A 159 -8.04 17.65 9.47
N ALA A 160 -7.85 16.35 9.70
CA ALA A 160 -7.53 15.43 8.63
C ALA A 160 -8.82 15.20 7.80
N ALA A 161 -8.68 15.06 6.49
CA ALA A 161 -9.76 14.61 5.64
C ALA A 161 -10.27 13.27 6.17
N GLU A 162 -11.60 13.12 6.24
CA GLU A 162 -12.21 11.89 6.71
C GLU A 162 -11.67 10.71 5.89
N GLN A 163 -10.90 9.87 6.58
CA GLN A 163 -10.37 8.65 6.01
C GLN A 163 -11.54 7.68 5.81
N ARG A 164 -11.62 7.11 4.60
CA ARG A 164 -12.81 6.39 4.14
C ARG A 164 -13.00 5.02 4.80
N ILE A 165 -12.03 4.60 5.60
CA ILE A 165 -12.07 3.40 6.42
C ILE A 165 -12.32 3.88 7.85
N ARG A 166 -13.43 3.44 8.47
CA ARG A 166 -13.70 3.66 9.89
C ARG A 166 -12.74 2.82 10.75
N SER A 167 -11.44 3.09 10.68
CA SER A 167 -10.51 2.71 11.74
C SER A 167 -10.59 3.78 12.83
N GLY A 168 -10.13 3.50 14.04
CA GLY A 168 -10.21 4.38 15.22
C GLY A 168 -9.47 5.73 15.10
N LEU A 169 -9.23 6.24 13.89
CA LEU A 169 -8.65 7.54 13.64
C LEU A 169 -9.58 8.66 14.08
N ARG A 170 -9.08 9.54 14.94
CA ARG A 170 -9.75 10.80 15.27
C ARG A 170 -9.46 11.80 14.15
N TYR A 171 -10.49 12.20 13.44
CA TYR A 171 -10.39 13.14 12.30
C TYR A 171 -10.24 14.61 12.75
N LYS A 172 -10.38 14.88 14.06
CA LYS A 172 -10.24 16.20 14.68
C LYS A 172 -9.28 16.13 15.85
N VAL A 173 -8.40 17.10 15.92
CA VAL A 173 -7.45 17.26 17.02
C VAL A 173 -7.59 18.65 17.63
N SER A 174 -7.55 18.70 18.96
CA SER A 174 -7.68 19.95 19.72
C SER A 174 -6.51 20.89 19.38
N PRO A 175 -6.75 22.20 19.20
CA PRO A 175 -5.69 23.19 18.98
C PRO A 175 -4.71 23.29 20.16
N GLU A 176 -5.06 22.78 21.35
CA GLU A 176 -4.18 22.73 22.52
C GLU A 176 -2.97 21.80 22.31
N LEU A 177 -3.11 20.81 21.41
CA LEU A 177 -2.06 19.83 21.14
C LEU A 177 -0.96 20.38 20.21
N VAL A 178 -1.14 21.57 19.61
CA VAL A 178 -0.13 22.23 18.74
C VAL A 178 1.19 22.49 19.46
N ASN A 179 1.14 22.65 20.78
CA ASN A 179 2.33 22.87 21.62
C ASN A 179 3.07 21.58 21.96
N ARG A 180 2.45 20.41 21.74
CA ARG A 180 3.07 19.12 21.97
C ARG A 180 4.05 18.78 20.83
N PRO A 181 5.04 17.92 21.11
CA PRO A 181 5.85 17.30 20.06
C PRO A 181 5.00 16.73 18.93
N LEU A 182 5.50 16.82 17.69
CA LEU A 182 4.71 16.46 16.51
C LEU A 182 4.34 14.98 16.47
N ASP A 183 5.15 14.09 17.03
CA ASP A 183 4.83 12.67 17.22
C ASP A 183 3.62 12.49 18.16
N GLU A 184 3.56 13.19 19.31
CA GLU A 184 2.42 13.18 20.24
C GLU A 184 1.16 13.73 19.57
N LEU A 185 1.29 14.79 18.77
CA LEU A 185 0.21 15.34 17.97
C LEU A 185 -0.30 14.30 16.95
N LEU A 186 0.59 13.67 16.18
CA LEU A 186 0.23 12.66 15.19
C LEU A 186 -0.45 11.43 15.83
N ARG A 187 -0.03 11.05 17.03
CA ARG A 187 -0.65 9.97 17.82
C ARG A 187 -2.06 10.28 18.27
N SER A 188 -2.38 11.56 18.49
CA SER A 188 -3.74 11.96 18.88
C SER A 188 -4.78 11.70 17.79
N PHE A 189 -4.33 11.56 16.54
CA PHE A 189 -5.17 11.13 15.43
C PHE A 189 -5.41 9.61 15.40
N GLY A 190 -4.74 8.79 16.23
CA GLY A 190 -4.90 7.33 16.28
C GLY A 190 -3.63 6.55 15.93
N ASP A 191 -3.79 5.35 15.38
CA ASP A 191 -2.69 4.47 14.95
C ASP A 191 -2.20 4.81 13.53
N ILE A 192 -1.83 6.08 13.32
CA ILE A 192 -1.24 6.55 12.05
C ILE A 192 0.17 5.99 11.86
N LEU A 193 0.91 5.88 12.95
CA LEU A 193 2.27 5.35 12.98
C LEU A 193 2.25 3.93 13.58
N PRO A 194 2.94 2.96 12.97
CA PRO A 194 3.20 1.68 13.61
C PRO A 194 3.80 1.90 15.00
N ARG A 195 3.35 1.14 16.01
CA ARG A 195 3.85 1.24 17.38
C ARG A 195 4.53 -0.05 17.79
N ARG A 196 5.48 0.04 18.73
CA ARG A 196 5.94 -1.11 19.49
C ARG A 196 4.74 -1.60 20.29
N GLU A 197 4.38 -2.86 20.10
CA GLU A 197 3.34 -3.47 20.93
C GLU A 197 3.94 -3.60 22.34
N GLU A 198 3.41 -2.83 23.30
CA GLU A 198 3.76 -3.02 24.70
C GLU A 198 3.39 -4.45 25.07
N GLN A 199 4.42 -5.25 25.30
CA GLN A 199 4.32 -6.62 25.77
C GLN A 199 3.59 -6.55 27.11
N ARG A 200 2.26 -6.72 27.10
CA ARG A 200 1.47 -6.77 28.33
C ARG A 200 2.12 -7.78 29.26
N ASP A 201 2.60 -7.28 30.39
CA ASP A 201 3.19 -8.03 31.49
C ASP A 201 2.39 -9.30 31.78
N SER A 202 2.90 -10.47 31.37
CA SER A 202 2.42 -11.79 31.82
C SER A 202 3.41 -12.88 31.37
N ALA A 203 4.44 -13.13 32.17
CA ALA A 203 5.03 -14.44 32.54
C ALA A 203 5.05 -15.65 31.54
N VAL A 204 5.07 -15.50 30.21
CA VAL A 204 5.11 -16.63 29.24
C VAL A 204 6.27 -16.51 28.24
N ALA A 205 7.41 -15.96 28.68
CA ALA A 205 8.52 -15.57 27.81
C ALA A 205 9.29 -16.70 27.08
N SER A 206 8.92 -17.98 27.21
CA SER A 206 9.62 -19.09 26.54
C SER A 206 8.78 -19.88 25.51
N MET A 207 7.47 -19.64 25.41
CA MET A 207 6.63 -20.24 24.33
C MET A 207 6.26 -19.22 23.22
N ASP A 208 6.37 -17.92 23.49
CA ASP A 208 5.86 -16.84 22.62
C ASP A 208 6.73 -16.53 21.38
N VAL A 209 8.01 -16.96 21.35
CA VAL A 209 8.91 -16.64 20.22
C VAL A 209 8.49 -17.39 18.95
N GLU A 210 7.98 -18.61 19.09
CA GLU A 210 7.50 -19.42 17.96
C GLU A 210 6.09 -18.97 17.52
N GLU A 211 5.26 -18.51 18.45
CA GLU A 211 3.93 -17.96 18.16
C GLU A 211 3.99 -16.55 17.52
N ALA A 212 5.11 -15.84 17.72
CA ALA A 212 5.43 -14.60 17.01
C ALA A 212 5.93 -14.84 15.57
N ARG A 213 6.56 -16.00 15.30
CA ARG A 213 7.04 -16.40 13.95
C ARG A 213 5.95 -17.08 13.14
N VAL A 214 4.96 -16.28 12.72
CA VAL A 214 3.92 -16.76 11.81
C VAL A 214 4.48 -16.83 10.39
N LYS A 215 4.31 -17.99 9.74
CA LYS A 215 4.53 -18.12 8.30
C LYS A 215 3.35 -17.51 7.56
N LEU A 216 3.63 -16.53 6.70
CA LEU A 216 2.66 -15.87 5.85
C LEU A 216 2.62 -16.60 4.50
N ASP A 217 1.49 -17.22 4.20
CA ASP A 217 1.29 -18.03 2.99
C ASP A 217 0.75 -17.17 1.85
N VAL A 218 1.46 -17.17 0.72
CA VAL A 218 1.03 -16.44 -0.48
C VAL A 218 -0.33 -16.92 -0.98
N THR A 219 -0.65 -18.21 -0.85
CA THR A 219 -1.93 -18.78 -1.33
C THR A 219 -3.13 -18.19 -0.60
N HIS A 220 -2.96 -17.76 0.66
CA HIS A 220 -4.01 -17.13 1.46
C HIS A 220 -4.02 -15.61 1.33
N LEU A 221 -2.85 -14.99 1.12
CA LEU A 221 -2.71 -13.54 1.17
C LEU A 221 -2.75 -12.86 -0.20
N ASN A 222 -2.56 -13.59 -1.30
CA ASN A 222 -2.59 -12.99 -2.63
C ASN A 222 -3.95 -12.32 -2.95
N ALA A 223 -3.91 -11.24 -3.72
CA ALA A 223 -5.05 -10.41 -4.08
C ALA A 223 -6.19 -11.20 -4.76
N ALA A 224 -5.85 -12.22 -5.55
CA ALA A 224 -6.86 -13.05 -6.20
C ALA A 224 -7.59 -13.94 -5.19
N ALA A 225 -6.88 -14.55 -4.24
CA ALA A 225 -7.47 -15.33 -3.15
C ALA A 225 -8.36 -14.47 -2.25
N LEU A 226 -7.87 -13.30 -1.82
CA LEU A 226 -8.64 -12.34 -1.02
C LEU A 226 -9.98 -11.99 -1.70
N LYS A 227 -9.94 -11.66 -2.99
CA LYS A 227 -11.12 -11.31 -3.77
C LYS A 227 -12.05 -12.50 -4.04
N THR A 228 -11.51 -13.66 -4.37
CA THR A 228 -12.33 -14.78 -4.86
C THR A 228 -12.88 -15.67 -3.76
N MET A 229 -12.17 -15.80 -2.64
CA MET A 229 -12.53 -16.70 -1.54
C MET A 229 -13.26 -15.97 -0.42
N ALA A 230 -12.83 -14.74 -0.11
CA ALA A 230 -13.35 -13.97 1.01
C ALA A 230 -14.16 -12.73 0.60
N ASN A 231 -14.33 -12.50 -0.70
CA ASN A 231 -14.96 -11.30 -1.25
C ASN A 231 -14.33 -9.99 -0.71
N ILE A 232 -13.05 -10.04 -0.34
CA ILE A 232 -12.32 -8.88 0.17
C ILE A 232 -11.98 -7.98 -1.01
N GLN A 233 -12.42 -6.72 -0.94
CA GLN A 233 -12.13 -5.72 -1.96
C GLN A 233 -10.84 -4.97 -1.64
N ILE A 234 -9.86 -4.97 -2.54
CA ILE A 234 -8.67 -4.14 -2.39
C ILE A 234 -9.01 -2.67 -2.67
N ARG A 235 -8.43 -1.78 -1.87
CA ARG A 235 -8.60 -0.32 -2.00
C ARG A 235 -7.24 0.34 -2.06
N TRP A 236 -7.09 1.32 -2.93
CA TRP A 236 -5.88 2.14 -2.96
C TRP A 236 -6.08 3.33 -2.01
N VAL A 237 -5.10 3.63 -1.17
CA VAL A 237 -5.14 4.75 -0.21
C VAL A 237 -4.02 5.72 -0.48
N ASP A 238 -4.21 6.92 0.05
CA ASP A 238 -3.26 8.02 -0.06
C ASP A 238 -2.35 8.12 1.18
N THR A 239 -2.59 7.31 2.22
CA THR A 239 -1.86 7.40 3.50
C THR A 239 -1.24 6.08 3.93
N LEU A 240 -0.06 6.17 4.54
CA LEU A 240 0.65 4.99 5.02
C LEU A 240 -0.04 4.33 6.22
N GLY A 241 -0.69 5.12 7.07
CA GLY A 241 -1.39 4.62 8.25
C GLY A 241 -2.49 3.60 7.91
N GLU A 242 -3.11 3.72 6.73
CA GLU A 242 -4.15 2.80 6.26
C GLU A 242 -3.58 1.53 5.58
N HIS A 243 -2.26 1.44 5.41
CA HIS A 243 -1.64 0.33 4.66
C HIS A 243 -1.89 -1.03 5.31
N LEU A 244 -2.50 -1.99 4.59
CA LEU A 244 -2.91 -3.31 5.06
C LEU A 244 -3.95 -3.27 6.19
N GLU A 245 -4.60 -2.14 6.41
CA GLU A 245 -5.67 -2.06 7.40
C GLU A 245 -6.84 -2.94 6.96
N PHE A 246 -7.24 -3.86 7.84
CA PHE A 246 -8.27 -4.84 7.55
C PHE A 246 -9.42 -4.71 8.54
N ASN A 247 -10.62 -4.45 8.01
CA ASN A 247 -11.86 -4.42 8.76
C ASN A 247 -12.77 -5.56 8.28
N PRO A 248 -13.10 -6.56 9.14
CA PRO A 248 -13.95 -7.69 8.76
C PRO A 248 -15.44 -7.32 8.64
N SER A 249 -15.87 -6.19 9.22
CA SER A 249 -17.27 -5.73 9.23
C SER A 249 -17.61 -4.79 8.06
N ASP A 250 -16.59 -4.28 7.38
CA ASP A 250 -16.73 -3.45 6.20
C ASP A 250 -16.26 -4.30 5.01
N GLU A 251 -17.02 -4.41 3.92
CA GLU A 251 -16.69 -5.21 2.71
C GLU A 251 -15.45 -4.67 1.94
N LYS A 252 -14.53 -4.02 2.63
CA LYS A 252 -13.71 -2.93 2.16
C LYS A 252 -12.31 -3.13 2.75
N GLY A 253 -11.53 -3.90 2.00
CA GLY A 253 -10.28 -4.51 2.40
C GLY A 253 -9.04 -3.62 2.33
N PRO A 254 -7.85 -4.26 2.31
CA PRO A 254 -6.58 -3.63 2.64
C PRO A 254 -6.12 -2.62 1.60
N SER A 255 -5.32 -1.68 2.05
CA SER A 255 -4.84 -0.57 1.22
C SER A 255 -3.34 -0.37 1.25
N VAL A 256 -2.73 0.38 0.32
CA VAL A 256 -1.26 0.54 0.25
C VAL A 256 -0.81 1.94 -0.19
N GLY A 257 0.30 2.44 0.38
CA GLY A 257 0.93 3.73 0.09
C GLY A 257 2.45 3.76 0.39
N VAL A 258 3.16 4.81 -0.07
CA VAL A 258 4.64 4.93 -0.13
C VAL A 258 5.18 5.96 0.92
N PHE A 259 6.51 6.06 1.12
CA PHE A 259 7.31 7.29 1.47
C PHE A 259 8.24 7.30 2.72
N LYS A 260 9.24 8.23 2.70
CA LYS A 260 10.61 8.12 3.28
C LYS A 260 11.08 9.20 4.27
N VAL A 261 10.19 10.00 4.89
CA VAL A 261 10.58 11.10 5.80
C VAL A 261 10.44 10.76 7.30
N LEU A 262 9.92 9.58 7.65
CA LEU A 262 9.56 9.22 9.04
C LEU A 262 10.75 9.02 10.03
N ASN A 263 12.02 9.02 9.59
CA ASN A 263 13.09 8.37 10.38
C ASN A 263 13.51 9.18 11.60
N LYS A 264 13.12 10.46 11.66
CA LYS A 264 13.36 11.37 12.77
C LYS A 264 12.16 11.54 13.71
N PHE A 265 11.04 10.86 13.45
CA PHE A 265 9.78 11.02 14.21
C PHE A 265 9.62 10.03 15.37
N TYR A 266 10.46 9.00 15.44
CA TYR A 266 10.40 8.03 16.51
C TYR A 266 11.47 8.35 17.57
N GLU A 267 11.05 8.46 18.82
CA GLU A 267 11.96 8.34 19.96
C GLU A 267 12.48 6.89 20.05
N ASP A 268 13.66 6.68 20.64
CA ASP A 268 14.39 5.40 20.58
C ASP A 268 13.63 4.23 21.23
N ASP A 269 12.85 4.51 22.26
CA ASP A 269 12.00 3.59 23.01
C ASP A 269 10.67 3.26 22.32
N GLU A 270 10.24 4.09 21.36
CA GLU A 270 8.92 4.02 20.74
C GLU A 270 8.93 3.40 19.34
N LYS A 271 10.12 3.03 18.87
CA LYS A 271 10.34 2.35 17.60
C LYS A 271 9.60 1.00 17.58
N PRO A 272 8.87 0.68 16.50
CA PRO A 272 8.14 -0.59 16.35
C PRO A 272 9.01 -1.84 16.60
N THR A 273 10.29 -1.73 16.27
CA THR A 273 11.30 -2.76 16.50
C THR A 273 12.62 -2.12 16.91
N ASP A 274 13.46 -2.86 17.64
CA ASP A 274 14.78 -2.38 18.10
C ASP A 274 15.68 -1.91 16.94
N ASN A 275 15.47 -2.46 15.73
CA ASN A 275 16.20 -2.10 14.52
C ASN A 275 15.35 -1.36 13.49
N PHE A 276 14.33 -0.61 13.94
CA PHE A 276 13.43 0.12 13.07
C PHE A 276 14.18 1.15 12.21
N SER A 277 13.83 1.18 10.93
CA SER A 277 14.23 2.24 10.01
C SER A 277 13.12 2.43 9.00
N VAL A 278 12.90 3.67 8.57
CA VAL A 278 11.94 3.98 7.51
C VAL A 278 12.25 3.27 6.21
N ALA A 279 13.53 3.06 5.91
CA ALA A 279 13.92 2.27 4.74
C ALA A 279 13.38 0.82 4.84
N LYS A 280 13.43 0.22 6.04
CA LYS A 280 12.85 -1.11 6.27
C LYS A 280 11.33 -1.09 6.17
N MET A 281 10.68 -0.09 6.73
CA MET A 281 9.23 0.08 6.61
C MET A 281 8.78 0.17 5.15
N ILE A 282 9.44 0.99 4.33
CA ILE A 282 9.15 1.07 2.89
C ILE A 282 9.45 -0.25 2.18
N ASN A 283 10.54 -0.92 2.54
CA ASN A 283 10.83 -2.24 1.98
C ASN A 283 9.70 -3.23 2.29
N GLU A 284 9.12 -3.21 3.49
CA GLU A 284 7.95 -4.02 3.81
C GLU A 284 6.71 -3.63 3.00
N VAL A 285 6.48 -2.33 2.77
CA VAL A 285 5.41 -1.87 1.85
C VAL A 285 5.62 -2.47 0.45
N MET A 286 6.84 -2.36 -0.10
CA MET A 286 7.16 -2.91 -1.42
C MET A 286 7.03 -4.44 -1.45
N LEU A 287 7.43 -5.10 -0.37
CA LEU A 287 7.31 -6.54 -0.21
C LEU A 287 5.84 -6.97 -0.11
N SER A 288 4.98 -6.17 0.52
CA SER A 288 3.55 -6.44 0.60
C SER A 288 2.90 -6.42 -0.78
N TYR A 289 3.28 -5.48 -1.67
CA TYR A 289 2.81 -5.49 -3.06
C TYR A 289 3.27 -6.74 -3.80
N THR A 290 4.51 -7.17 -3.54
CA THR A 290 5.03 -8.40 -4.11
C THR A 290 4.23 -9.63 -3.64
N LEU A 291 3.95 -9.72 -2.34
CA LEU A 291 3.11 -10.75 -1.73
C LEU A 291 1.68 -10.74 -2.30
N LEU A 292 1.06 -9.57 -2.39
CA LEU A 292 -0.33 -9.41 -2.81
C LEU A 292 -0.52 -9.66 -4.32
N PHE A 293 0.36 -9.12 -5.16
CA PHE A 293 0.13 -9.09 -6.62
C PHE A 293 1.14 -9.89 -7.41
N LYS A 294 2.43 -9.75 -7.12
CA LYS A 294 3.49 -10.33 -7.97
C LYS A 294 3.69 -11.81 -7.77
N ALA A 295 3.53 -12.34 -6.56
CA ALA A 295 3.83 -13.73 -6.26
C ALA A 295 2.89 -14.71 -7.00
N ASP A 296 1.61 -14.37 -7.15
CA ASP A 296 0.62 -15.25 -7.81
C ASP A 296 0.24 -14.79 -9.23
N ARG A 297 0.09 -15.75 -10.17
CA ARG A 297 -0.25 -15.45 -11.57
C ARG A 297 -1.65 -14.85 -11.73
N LYS A 298 -2.64 -15.29 -10.95
CA LYS A 298 -4.00 -14.77 -11.01
C LYS A 298 -4.06 -13.39 -10.39
N ALA A 299 -3.31 -13.15 -9.32
CA ALA A 299 -3.18 -11.83 -8.71
C ALA A 299 -2.54 -10.81 -9.68
N ARG A 300 -1.49 -11.20 -10.42
CA ARG A 300 -0.93 -10.38 -11.52
C ARG A 300 -1.98 -10.05 -12.59
N LYS A 301 -2.76 -11.05 -13.03
CA LYS A 301 -3.83 -10.83 -14.02
C LYS A 301 -4.94 -9.92 -13.47
N LEU A 302 -5.30 -10.08 -12.20
CA LEU A 302 -6.27 -9.23 -11.51
C LEU A 302 -5.78 -7.78 -11.49
N TYR A 303 -4.50 -7.56 -11.20
CA TYR A 303 -3.90 -6.24 -11.26
C TYR A 303 -4.01 -5.65 -12.67
N GLN A 304 -3.53 -6.37 -13.69
CA GLN A 304 -3.57 -5.93 -15.09
C GLN A 304 -4.97 -5.56 -15.58
N THR A 305 -5.97 -6.33 -15.17
CA THR A 305 -7.33 -6.20 -15.72
C THR A 305 -8.16 -5.14 -15.00
N SER A 306 -8.09 -5.06 -13.66
CA SER A 306 -8.96 -4.17 -12.88
C SER A 306 -8.20 -3.20 -11.98
N GLU A 307 -7.21 -3.66 -11.23
CA GLU A 307 -6.61 -2.81 -10.19
C GLU A 307 -5.64 -1.77 -10.74
N ARG A 308 -4.99 -2.04 -11.89
CA ARG A 308 -4.05 -1.10 -12.54
C ARG A 308 -4.71 0.24 -12.85
N THR A 309 -5.92 0.23 -13.40
CA THR A 309 -6.68 1.47 -13.66
C THR A 309 -7.17 2.12 -12.37
N ARG A 310 -7.54 1.33 -11.35
CA ARG A 310 -7.98 1.85 -10.04
C ARG A 310 -6.83 2.48 -9.25
N ALA A 311 -5.60 1.98 -9.46
CA ALA A 311 -4.36 2.48 -8.85
C ALA A 311 -3.79 3.70 -9.57
N SER A 312 -4.35 4.09 -10.73
CA SER A 312 -3.83 5.23 -11.49
C SER A 312 -3.88 6.51 -10.67
N LEU A 313 -2.79 7.28 -10.73
CA LEU A 313 -2.67 8.57 -10.07
C LEU A 313 -3.58 9.59 -10.75
N ILE A 314 -3.60 9.58 -12.09
CA ILE A 314 -4.49 10.38 -12.93
C ILE A 314 -5.49 9.44 -13.58
N LYS A 315 -6.79 9.64 -13.26
CA LYS A 315 -7.86 8.86 -13.86
C LYS A 315 -7.98 9.18 -15.36
N PRO A 316 -8.31 8.20 -16.19
CA PRO A 316 -8.57 8.45 -17.59
C PRO A 316 -9.79 9.37 -17.70
N ASN A 317 -9.60 10.53 -18.31
CA ASN A 317 -10.68 11.38 -18.82
C ASN A 317 -10.56 11.40 -20.35
N ASN A 318 -11.64 11.71 -21.07
CA ASN A 318 -11.88 11.36 -22.49
C ASN A 318 -10.72 11.46 -23.52
N ASP A 319 -9.63 12.19 -23.25
CA ASP A 319 -8.44 12.28 -24.12
C ASP A 319 -7.07 11.96 -23.45
N ARG A 320 -7.03 11.64 -22.14
CA ARG A 320 -5.77 11.37 -21.41
C ARG A 320 -5.69 9.92 -20.94
N LYS A 321 -4.58 9.25 -21.30
CA LYS A 321 -4.24 7.93 -20.77
C LYS A 321 -4.06 8.00 -19.24
N PRO A 322 -4.43 6.95 -18.50
CA PRO A 322 -4.20 6.92 -17.06
C PRO A 322 -2.69 7.00 -16.79
N TYR A 323 -2.29 7.90 -15.88
CA TYR A 323 -0.92 7.95 -15.41
C TYR A 323 -0.79 6.97 -14.24
N ILE A 324 0.05 5.95 -14.42
CA ILE A 324 0.25 4.87 -13.47
C ILE A 324 1.68 5.00 -12.94
N ASP A 325 1.85 4.81 -11.64
CA ASP A 325 3.15 4.79 -11.00
C ASP A 325 3.99 3.63 -11.61
N PRO A 326 5.12 3.93 -12.28
CA PRO A 326 5.99 2.91 -12.89
C PRO A 326 6.52 1.90 -11.86
N VAL A 327 6.85 2.36 -10.66
CA VAL A 327 7.37 1.50 -9.58
C VAL A 327 6.30 0.52 -9.13
N LEU A 328 5.05 0.99 -9.03
CA LEU A 328 3.92 0.14 -8.69
C LEU A 328 3.62 -0.90 -9.78
N ASP A 329 3.67 -0.49 -11.06
CA ASP A 329 3.45 -1.39 -12.20
C ASP A 329 4.52 -2.50 -12.24
N GLU A 330 5.77 -2.16 -11.91
CA GLU A 330 6.87 -3.12 -11.77
C GLU A 330 6.71 -4.05 -10.55
N LEU A 331 6.37 -3.50 -9.38
CA LEU A 331 6.14 -4.26 -8.15
C LEU A 331 4.98 -5.25 -8.28
N CYS A 332 3.98 -4.94 -9.10
CA CYS A 332 2.87 -5.84 -9.40
C CYS A 332 3.14 -6.77 -10.60
N GLY A 333 4.29 -6.63 -11.29
CA GLY A 333 4.79 -7.56 -12.30
C GLY A 333 4.35 -7.30 -13.75
N ASN A 334 4.05 -6.05 -14.13
CA ASN A 334 3.61 -5.71 -15.49
C ASN A 334 4.73 -5.44 -16.50
N HIS A 335 5.92 -5.07 -16.05
CA HIS A 335 7.09 -4.89 -16.91
C HIS A 335 8.31 -5.57 -16.29
N ILE A 336 8.92 -6.50 -17.02
CA ILE A 336 10.22 -7.07 -16.68
C ILE A 336 11.27 -6.15 -17.29
N SER A 337 11.64 -5.07 -16.59
CA SER A 337 12.88 -4.38 -16.93
C SER A 337 14.05 -5.28 -16.51
N SER A 338 14.84 -5.71 -17.48
CA SER A 338 16.04 -6.53 -17.29
C SER A 338 17.14 -5.83 -16.47
N SER A 339 16.93 -4.58 -16.05
CA SER A 339 17.88 -3.83 -15.22
C SER A 339 17.64 -4.02 -13.70
N PHE A 340 16.53 -4.67 -13.31
CA PHE A 340 16.13 -4.88 -11.91
C PHE A 340 16.60 -6.22 -11.30
N PHE A 341 17.67 -6.84 -11.83
CA PHE A 341 18.26 -8.06 -11.24
C PHE A 341 18.99 -7.77 -9.92
N ARG A 342 18.24 -7.36 -8.89
CA ARG A 342 18.48 -7.61 -7.46
C ARG A 342 17.22 -8.00 -6.67
N PHE A 343 16.02 -7.81 -7.21
CA PHE A 343 14.78 -8.43 -6.68
C PHE A 343 14.33 -9.65 -7.48
N GLY A 344 15.25 -10.26 -8.23
CA GLY A 344 15.10 -11.56 -8.87
C GLY A 344 15.12 -12.70 -7.86
N GLU A 345 14.50 -12.51 -6.70
CA GLU A 345 14.20 -13.64 -5.85
C GLU A 345 13.10 -14.46 -6.51
N PRO A 346 13.23 -15.80 -6.49
CA PRO A 346 12.18 -16.67 -6.96
C PRO A 346 10.88 -16.32 -6.22
N VAL A 347 9.75 -16.49 -6.91
CA VAL A 347 8.43 -16.40 -6.27
C VAL A 347 8.47 -17.27 -5.02
N ARG A 348 8.44 -16.63 -3.84
CA ARG A 348 8.42 -17.31 -2.55
C ARG A 348 7.01 -17.79 -2.29
N GLU A 349 6.86 -19.01 -1.79
CA GLU A 349 5.55 -19.55 -1.36
C GLU A 349 5.17 -19.05 0.03
N TYR A 350 6.17 -18.75 0.86
CA TYR A 350 6.00 -18.31 2.24
C TYR A 350 6.93 -17.13 2.55
N TYR A 351 6.45 -16.25 3.42
CA TYR A 351 7.24 -15.18 4.04
C TYR A 351 7.26 -15.38 5.55
N ASP A 352 8.36 -15.04 6.20
CA ASP A 352 8.45 -15.07 7.66
C ASP A 352 8.03 -13.70 8.21
N SER A 353 6.96 -13.67 9.01
CA SER A 353 6.43 -12.43 9.58
C SER A 353 7.44 -11.66 10.43
N VAL A 354 8.43 -12.30 11.05
CA VAL A 354 9.41 -11.62 11.90
C VAL A 354 10.59 -11.07 11.10
N THR A 355 11.03 -11.78 10.06
CA THR A 355 12.18 -11.35 9.26
C THR A 355 11.79 -10.47 8.08
N ASP A 356 10.70 -10.82 7.40
CA ASP A 356 10.25 -10.16 6.17
C ASP A 356 9.25 -9.02 6.47
N PHE A 357 8.43 -9.13 7.53
CA PHE A 357 7.40 -8.15 7.88
C PHE A 357 7.37 -7.71 9.36
N PRO A 358 8.51 -7.33 9.98
CA PRO A 358 8.53 -6.98 11.41
C PRO A 358 7.56 -5.87 11.83
N ILE A 359 7.22 -4.93 10.93
CA ILE A 359 6.34 -3.78 11.20
C ILE A 359 4.88 -4.13 10.88
N PHE A 360 4.60 -4.73 9.72
CA PHE A 360 3.23 -5.02 9.28
C PHE A 360 2.73 -6.44 9.61
N LYS A 361 3.51 -7.24 10.34
CA LYS A 361 3.16 -8.63 10.73
C LYS A 361 1.75 -8.77 11.28
N ASN A 362 1.32 -7.89 12.18
CA ASN A 362 0.04 -8.00 12.87
C ASN A 362 -1.13 -7.75 11.91
N ARG A 363 -0.97 -6.82 10.97
CA ARG A 363 -1.97 -6.52 9.94
C ARG A 363 -2.12 -7.69 8.97
N LEU A 364 -0.99 -8.25 8.51
CA LEU A 364 -0.97 -9.42 7.62
C LEU A 364 -1.49 -10.68 8.31
N ARG A 365 -1.11 -10.91 9.57
CA ARG A 365 -1.61 -12.01 10.40
C ARG A 365 -3.12 -11.95 10.54
N ARG A 366 -3.69 -10.77 10.84
CA ARG A 366 -5.16 -10.60 10.93
C ARG A 366 -5.87 -10.98 9.64
N ILE A 367 -5.32 -10.61 8.48
CA ILE A 367 -5.86 -10.99 7.17
C ILE A 367 -5.73 -12.50 6.96
N GLN A 368 -4.58 -13.09 7.28
CA GLN A 368 -4.36 -14.52 7.13
C GLN A 368 -5.28 -15.34 8.03
N ASP A 369 -5.40 -14.98 9.31
CA ASP A 369 -6.27 -15.64 10.29
C ASP A 369 -7.73 -15.58 9.83
N TYR A 370 -8.16 -14.44 9.30
CA TYR A 370 -9.49 -14.30 8.69
C TYR A 370 -9.65 -15.23 7.48
N MET A 371 -8.66 -15.29 6.59
CA MET A 371 -8.69 -16.17 5.42
C MET A 371 -8.71 -17.65 5.79
N GLN A 372 -8.00 -18.05 6.85
CA GLN A 372 -8.00 -19.42 7.39
C GLN A 372 -9.32 -19.77 8.09
N GLY A 373 -9.95 -18.80 8.77
CA GLY A 373 -11.24 -18.98 9.42
C GLY A 373 -12.42 -19.17 8.47
N ILE A 374 -12.29 -18.76 7.20
CA ILE A 374 -13.32 -18.99 6.17
C ILE A 374 -13.27 -20.47 5.73
N GLN A 375 -14.19 -21.28 6.27
CA GLN A 375 -14.41 -22.63 5.79
C GLN A 375 -15.22 -22.63 4.49
N PRO A 376 -14.83 -23.41 3.47
CA PRO A 376 -15.59 -23.53 2.23
C PRO A 376 -16.84 -24.38 2.44
N ASN A 377 -17.90 -23.80 3.00
CA ASN A 377 -19.15 -24.52 3.32
C ASN A 377 -20.00 -24.90 2.09
N ARG A 378 -19.51 -24.69 0.86
CA ARG A 378 -20.22 -24.98 -0.39
C ARG A 378 -19.33 -25.79 -1.33
N PHE A 379 -19.91 -26.77 -2.05
CA PHE A 379 -19.19 -27.50 -3.11
C PHE A 379 -18.62 -26.55 -4.19
N VAL A 380 -19.31 -25.45 -4.47
CA VAL A 380 -18.82 -24.39 -5.37
C VAL A 380 -17.60 -23.67 -4.80
N SER A 381 -17.51 -23.50 -3.47
CA SER A 381 -16.31 -22.94 -2.83
C SER A 381 -15.16 -23.92 -2.84
N LEU A 382 -15.38 -25.22 -2.60
CA LEU A 382 -14.34 -26.26 -2.77
C LEU A 382 -13.82 -26.34 -4.22
N TRP A 383 -14.70 -26.13 -5.20
CA TRP A 383 -14.34 -26.11 -6.62
C TRP A 383 -13.49 -24.88 -7.01
N ARG A 384 -13.67 -23.75 -6.30
CA ARG A 384 -12.87 -22.52 -6.45
C ARG A 384 -11.65 -22.46 -5.55
N ASP A 385 -11.59 -23.30 -4.52
CA ASP A 385 -10.49 -23.34 -3.58
C ASP A 385 -9.27 -23.98 -4.24
N GLN A 386 -8.20 -23.19 -4.35
CA GLN A 386 -6.92 -23.60 -4.91
C GLN A 386 -5.77 -23.46 -3.91
N ARG A 387 -6.10 -23.27 -2.63
CA ARG A 387 -5.09 -23.21 -1.56
C ARG A 387 -4.31 -24.51 -1.47
N ASP A 388 -4.96 -25.65 -1.72
CA ASP A 388 -4.32 -26.95 -1.87
C ASP A 388 -4.49 -27.50 -3.29
N LEU A 389 -3.44 -27.34 -4.11
CA LEU A 389 -3.42 -27.88 -5.47
C LEU A 389 -3.61 -29.40 -5.48
N ARG A 390 -3.15 -30.13 -4.46
CA ARG A 390 -3.27 -31.59 -4.42
C ARG A 390 -4.74 -31.98 -4.26
N LEU A 391 -5.44 -31.36 -3.31
CA LEU A 391 -6.87 -31.59 -3.11
C LEU A 391 -7.69 -31.21 -4.36
N TRP A 392 -7.31 -30.12 -5.04
CA TRP A 392 -7.98 -29.71 -6.27
C TRP A 392 -7.83 -30.76 -7.39
N TYR A 393 -6.62 -31.30 -7.60
CA TYR A 393 -6.40 -32.36 -8.60
C TYR A 393 -7.07 -33.69 -8.23
N THR A 394 -7.12 -34.08 -6.94
CA THR A 394 -7.80 -35.31 -6.54
C THR A 394 -9.30 -35.23 -6.81
N ILE A 395 -9.94 -34.08 -6.55
CA ILE A 395 -11.34 -33.84 -6.89
C ILE A 395 -11.55 -34.01 -8.41
N TRP A 396 -10.71 -33.40 -9.25
CA TRP A 396 -10.83 -33.52 -10.71
C TRP A 396 -10.58 -34.94 -11.21
N MET A 397 -9.61 -35.65 -10.67
CA MET A 397 -9.35 -37.05 -11.01
C MET A 397 -10.57 -37.92 -10.70
N VAL A 398 -11.15 -37.80 -9.51
CA VAL A 398 -12.34 -38.56 -9.12
C VAL A 398 -13.52 -38.25 -10.04
N ILE A 399 -13.73 -36.99 -10.40
CA ILE A 399 -14.81 -36.61 -11.34
C ILE A 399 -14.58 -37.24 -12.72
N ILE A 400 -13.36 -37.15 -13.27
CA ILE A 400 -13.04 -37.68 -14.59
C ILE A 400 -13.22 -39.20 -14.61
N PHE A 401 -12.67 -39.92 -13.62
CA PHE A 401 -12.84 -41.38 -13.53
C PHE A 401 -14.29 -41.79 -13.27
N GLY A 402 -15.04 -41.01 -12.49
CA GLY A 402 -16.47 -41.23 -12.26
C GLY A 402 -17.27 -41.11 -13.55
N VAL A 403 -17.06 -40.03 -14.32
CA VAL A 403 -17.73 -39.81 -15.61
C VAL A 403 -17.37 -40.90 -16.62
N ILE A 404 -16.08 -41.25 -16.73
CA ILE A 404 -15.63 -42.33 -17.62
C ILE A 404 -16.30 -43.66 -17.25
N SER A 405 -16.37 -43.99 -15.96
CA SER A 405 -17.01 -45.23 -15.49
C SER A 405 -18.50 -45.28 -15.81
N ILE A 406 -19.21 -44.15 -15.67
CA ILE A 406 -20.64 -44.05 -16.03
C ILE A 406 -20.82 -44.26 -17.54
N VAL A 407 -19.99 -43.62 -18.37
CA VAL A 407 -20.07 -43.76 -19.84
C VAL A 407 -19.78 -45.19 -20.28
N LEU A 408 -18.73 -45.82 -19.73
CA LEU A 408 -18.41 -47.22 -20.01
C LEU A 408 -19.54 -48.16 -19.56
N GLY A 409 -20.16 -47.89 -18.41
CA GLY A 409 -21.33 -48.63 -17.93
C GLY A 409 -22.54 -48.54 -18.87
N LEU A 410 -22.81 -47.35 -19.43
CA LEU A 410 -23.88 -47.16 -20.41
C LEU A 410 -23.61 -47.90 -21.73
N ILE A 411 -22.36 -47.87 -22.21
CA ILE A 411 -21.96 -48.62 -23.41
C ILE A 411 -22.12 -50.12 -23.19
N ALA A 412 -21.63 -50.63 -22.05
CA ALA A 412 -21.75 -52.04 -21.71
C ALA A 412 -23.22 -52.47 -21.62
N MET A 413 -24.07 -51.66 -20.97
CA MET A 413 -25.51 -51.90 -20.90
C MET A 413 -26.14 -51.98 -22.30
N PHE A 414 -25.80 -51.05 -23.20
CA PHE A 414 -26.32 -51.05 -24.56
C PHE A 414 -25.88 -52.28 -25.38
N LEU A 415 -24.61 -52.67 -25.28
CA LEU A 415 -24.09 -53.87 -25.93
C LEU A 415 -24.79 -55.14 -25.39
N THR A 416 -25.01 -55.23 -24.09
CA THR A 416 -25.74 -56.37 -23.50
C THR A 416 -27.20 -56.41 -23.97
N ALA A 417 -27.87 -55.26 -24.12
CA ALA A 417 -29.23 -55.22 -24.66
C ALA A 417 -29.30 -55.71 -26.11
N ILE A 418 -28.34 -55.31 -26.95
CA ILE A 418 -28.22 -55.79 -28.33
C ILE A 418 -27.98 -57.30 -28.38
N GLN A 419 -27.09 -57.82 -27.54
CA GLN A 419 -26.80 -59.26 -27.48
C GLN A 419 -28.04 -60.06 -27.10
N VAL A 420 -28.85 -59.58 -26.16
CA VAL A 420 -30.11 -60.22 -25.77
C VAL A 420 -31.11 -60.22 -26.92
N ASP A 421 -31.23 -59.13 -27.68
CA ASP A 421 -32.12 -59.07 -28.86
C ASP A 421 -31.69 -60.06 -29.94
N TYR A 422 -30.38 -60.15 -30.25
CA TYR A 422 -29.87 -61.13 -31.20
C TYR A 422 -30.07 -62.57 -30.72
N ALA A 423 -29.83 -62.86 -29.44
CA ALA A 423 -30.05 -64.19 -28.87
C ALA A 423 -31.53 -64.61 -28.93
N LYS A 424 -32.45 -63.67 -28.66
CA LYS A 424 -33.89 -63.90 -28.80
C LYS A 424 -34.28 -64.26 -30.23
N LYS A 425 -33.81 -63.49 -31.22
CA LYS A 425 -34.05 -63.78 -32.65
C LYS A 425 -33.47 -65.14 -33.07
N ALA A 426 -32.29 -65.50 -32.58
CA ALA A 426 -31.68 -66.80 -32.85
C ALA A 426 -32.50 -67.97 -32.27
N TYR A 427 -33.04 -67.80 -31.06
CA TYR A 427 -33.91 -68.79 -30.42
C TYR A 427 -35.22 -68.98 -31.20
N GLU A 428 -35.87 -67.87 -31.61
CA GLU A 428 -37.09 -67.92 -32.43
C GLU A 428 -36.85 -68.67 -33.76
N LEU A 429 -35.70 -68.44 -34.41
CA LEU A 429 -35.32 -69.17 -35.62
C LEU A 429 -35.14 -70.68 -35.37
N GLN A 430 -34.50 -71.07 -34.28
CA GLN A 430 -34.34 -72.50 -33.94
C GLN A 430 -35.68 -73.18 -33.67
N VAL A 431 -36.59 -72.52 -32.94
CA VAL A 431 -37.95 -73.04 -32.70
C VAL A 431 -38.72 -73.19 -34.01
N SER A 432 -38.58 -72.26 -34.96
CA SER A 432 -39.26 -72.33 -36.26
C SER A 432 -38.73 -73.43 -37.20
N GLN A 433 -37.48 -73.89 -37.00
CA GLN A 433 -36.86 -74.94 -37.82
C GLN A 433 -36.97 -76.33 -37.19
N GLY A 434 -37.21 -76.42 -35.87
CA GLY A 434 -37.27 -77.67 -35.11
C GLY A 434 -38.69 -78.15 -34.76
N GLY A 435 -39.74 -77.38 -35.09
CA GLY A 435 -41.15 -77.79 -35.00
C GLY A 435 -41.74 -77.96 -36.39
#